data_AF-A0A1J0LSR4-F1
#
_entry.id   AF-A0A1J0LSR4-F1
#
_cell.length_a   1.000
_cell.length_b   1.000
_cell.length_c   1.000
_cell.angle_alpha   90.00
_cell.angle_beta   90.00
_cell.angle_gamma   90.00
#
_symmetry.space_group_name_H-M   'P 1'
#
loop_
_entity.id
_entity.type
_entity.pdbx_description
1 polymer ?
#
loop_
_entity_poly.entity_id
_entity_poly.type
_entity_poly.pdbx_seq_one_letter_code
_entity_poly.pdbx_strand_id
1 'polypeptide(L)'
;MDLAERLSELAQALSQASAAVGILEAIEEVVDGYKDGELSLKEAMEEIQDLVEEFQAVRALSEMTPEELMALAEEEDEEGLRS
;
A
#
# COMPACT_ATOMS: atom_id res chain seq x y z
N MET A 1 2.00 -21.90 -19.71
CA MET A 1 1.38 -21.36 -18.49
C MET A 1 0.62 -22.46 -17.81
N ASP A 2 1.10 -22.83 -16.63
CA ASP A 2 0.49 -23.80 -15.72
C ASP A 2 -0.73 -23.19 -15.01
N LEU A 3 -1.69 -24.02 -14.58
CA LEU A 3 -2.78 -23.64 -13.70
C LEU A 3 -2.27 -23.02 -12.39
N ALA A 4 -1.16 -23.50 -11.85
CA ALA A 4 -0.55 -22.94 -10.64
C ALA A 4 -0.08 -21.49 -10.83
N GLU A 5 0.56 -21.17 -11.97
CA GLU A 5 0.97 -19.81 -12.32
C GLU A 5 -0.25 -18.87 -12.41
N ARG A 6 -1.31 -19.31 -13.09
CA ARG A 6 -2.56 -18.53 -13.19
C ARG A 6 -3.26 -18.30 -11.85
N LEU A 7 -3.24 -19.28 -10.96
CA LEU A 7 -3.80 -19.12 -9.61
C LEU A 7 -2.98 -18.15 -8.77
N SER A 8 -1.66 -18.15 -8.93
CA SER A 8 -0.76 -17.19 -8.26
C SER A 8 -1.02 -15.76 -8.75
N GLU A 9 -1.14 -15.55 -10.07
CA GLU A 9 -1.48 -14.25 -10.65
C GLU A 9 -2.85 -13.74 -10.16
N LEU A 10 -3.85 -14.63 -10.10
CA LEU A 10 -5.19 -14.31 -9.56
C LEU A 10 -5.16 -13.97 -8.08
N ALA A 11 -4.38 -14.69 -7.28
CA ALA A 11 -4.22 -14.41 -5.86
C ALA A 11 -3.53 -13.06 -5.62
N GLN A 12 -2.53 -12.72 -6.43
CA GLN A 12 -1.83 -11.44 -6.36
C GLN A 12 -2.75 -10.28 -6.77
N ALA A 13 -3.50 -10.43 -7.87
CA ALA A 13 -4.50 -9.45 -8.29
C ALA A 13 -5.61 -9.25 -7.24
N LEU A 14 -6.06 -10.35 -6.59
CA LEU A 14 -7.03 -10.29 -5.51
C LEU A 14 -6.47 -9.55 -4.29
N SER A 15 -5.21 -9.82 -3.92
CA SER A 15 -4.54 -9.12 -2.80
C SER A 15 -4.43 -7.61 -3.05
N GLN A 16 -4.08 -7.20 -4.27
CA GLN A 16 -4.04 -5.78 -4.65
C GLN A 16 -5.42 -5.12 -4.58
N ALA A 17 -6.45 -5.83 -5.06
CA ALA A 17 -7.82 -5.33 -4.97
C ALA A 17 -8.28 -5.20 -3.51
N SER A 18 -7.94 -6.15 -2.64
CA SER A 18 -8.27 -6.08 -1.20
C SER A 18 -7.56 -4.93 -0.49
N ALA A 19 -6.27 -4.67 -0.80
CA ALA A 19 -5.56 -3.52 -0.26
C ALA A 19 -6.20 -2.20 -0.69
N ALA A 20 -6.62 -2.08 -1.96
CA ALA A 20 -7.32 -0.90 -2.46
C ALA A 20 -8.67 -0.66 -1.73
N VAL A 21 -9.42 -1.72 -1.42
CA VAL A 21 -10.67 -1.60 -0.65
C VAL A 21 -10.40 -1.08 0.76
N GLY A 22 -9.39 -1.63 1.47
CA GLY A 22 -9.06 -1.17 2.82
C GLY A 22 -8.67 0.30 2.89
N ILE A 23 -7.92 0.80 1.89
CA ILE A 23 -7.56 2.22 1.81
C ILE A 23 -8.79 3.10 1.52
N LEU A 24 -9.73 2.64 0.69
CA LEU A 24 -10.97 3.37 0.44
C LEU A 24 -11.86 3.45 1.70
N GLU A 25 -11.92 2.38 2.49
CA GLU A 25 -12.61 2.37 3.79
C GLU A 25 -11.95 3.37 4.75
N ALA A 26 -10.63 3.41 4.84
CA ALA A 26 -9.91 4.38 5.67
C ALA A 26 -10.15 5.83 5.21
N ILE A 27 -10.18 6.10 3.90
CA ILE A 27 -10.51 7.43 3.36
C ILE A 27 -11.95 7.83 3.73
N GLU A 28 -12.90 6.89 3.71
CA GLU A 28 -14.27 7.15 4.13
C GLU A 28 -14.33 7.57 5.61
N GLU A 29 -13.59 6.90 6.49
CA GLU A 29 -13.49 7.26 7.91
C GLU A 29 -12.92 8.68 8.10
N VAL A 30 -11.87 9.05 7.37
CA VAL A 30 -11.30 10.42 7.42
C VAL A 30 -12.31 11.46 6.95
N VAL A 31 -13.04 11.17 5.87
CA VAL A 31 -14.08 12.06 5.33
C VAL A 31 -15.23 12.24 6.32
N ASP A 32 -15.63 11.18 7.02
CA ASP A 32 -16.67 11.25 8.05
C ASP A 32 -16.17 12.03 9.28
N GLY A 33 -14.93 11.82 9.73
CA GLY A 33 -14.31 12.64 10.77
C GLY A 33 -14.26 14.14 10.44
N TYR A 34 -14.03 14.49 9.17
CA TYR A 34 -14.14 15.88 8.72
C TYR A 34 -15.57 16.43 8.77
N LYS A 35 -16.56 15.64 8.33
CA LYS A 35 -17.98 16.06 8.34
C LYS A 35 -18.50 16.26 9.77
N ASP A 36 -18.08 15.39 10.69
CA ASP A 36 -18.46 15.43 12.09
C ASP A 36 -17.71 16.53 12.87
N GLY A 37 -16.73 17.17 12.25
CA GLY A 37 -15.93 18.25 12.81
C GLY A 37 -14.85 17.76 13.77
N GLU A 38 -14.54 16.47 13.76
CA GLU A 38 -13.44 15.85 14.49
C GLU A 38 -12.08 16.19 13.86
N LEU A 39 -12.07 16.36 12.53
CA LEU A 39 -10.90 16.79 11.77
C LEU A 39 -11.13 18.15 11.11
N SER A 40 -10.11 18.98 11.08
CA SER A 40 -10.07 20.13 10.17
C SER A 40 -9.86 19.68 8.72
N LEU A 41 -10.21 20.54 7.76
CA LEU A 41 -9.95 20.26 6.35
C LEU A 41 -8.47 19.95 6.07
N LYS A 42 -7.56 20.61 6.81
CA LYS A 42 -6.13 20.39 6.64
C LYS A 42 -5.73 19.00 7.12
N GLU A 43 -6.15 18.61 8.32
CA GLU A 43 -5.83 17.29 8.90
C GLU A 43 -6.40 16.17 8.02
N ALA A 44 -7.65 16.29 7.58
CA ALA A 44 -8.26 15.31 6.69
C ALA A 44 -7.51 15.19 5.33
N MET A 45 -7.00 16.30 4.79
CA MET A 45 -6.21 16.27 3.55
C MET A 45 -4.83 15.63 3.75
N GLU A 46 -4.17 15.87 4.90
CA GLU A 46 -2.90 15.25 5.25
C GLU A 46 -3.08 13.73 5.43
N GLU A 47 -4.11 13.29 6.17
CA GLU A 47 -4.39 11.86 6.38
C GLU A 47 -4.74 11.13 5.07
N ILE A 48 -5.57 11.75 4.20
CA ILE A 48 -5.86 11.17 2.88
C ILE A 48 -4.59 11.07 2.02
N GLN A 49 -3.69 12.06 2.11
CA GLN A 49 -2.43 12.02 1.38
C GLN A 49 -1.55 10.86 1.85
N ASP A 50 -1.40 10.69 3.17
CA ASP A 50 -0.62 9.60 3.75
C ASP A 50 -1.18 8.22 3.33
N LEU A 51 -2.51 8.04 3.35
CA LEU A 51 -3.18 6.82 2.89
C LEU A 51 -2.93 6.52 1.40
N VAL A 52 -2.91 7.56 0.56
CA VAL A 52 -2.61 7.41 -0.87
C VAL A 52 -1.14 7.04 -1.09
N GLU A 53 -0.22 7.61 -0.31
CA GLU A 53 1.21 7.27 -0.36
C GLU A 53 1.45 5.82 0.09
N GLU A 54 0.79 5.37 1.16
CA GLU A 54 0.82 3.97 1.61
C GLU A 54 0.33 3.01 0.52
N PHE A 55 -0.80 3.32 -0.13
CA PHE A 55 -1.32 2.51 -1.23
C PHE A 55 -0.34 2.44 -2.40
N GLN A 56 0.29 3.55 -2.76
CA GLN A 56 1.29 3.60 -3.85
C GLN A 56 2.52 2.76 -3.52
N ALA A 57 2.98 2.78 -2.26
CA ALA A 57 4.09 1.95 -1.81
C ALA A 57 3.76 0.45 -1.90
N VAL A 58 2.59 0.04 -1.39
CA VAL A 58 2.12 -1.37 -1.47
C VAL A 58 1.98 -1.82 -2.93
N ARG A 59 1.45 -0.95 -3.78
CA ARG A 59 1.33 -1.22 -5.21
C ARG A 59 2.69 -1.40 -5.87
N ALA A 60 3.65 -0.50 -5.61
CA ALA A 60 5.00 -0.59 -6.16
C ALA A 60 5.67 -1.91 -5.77
N LEU A 61 5.61 -2.30 -4.49
CA LEU A 61 6.12 -3.59 -4.01
C LEU A 61 5.45 -4.78 -4.70
N SER A 62 4.14 -4.67 -4.99
CA SER A 62 3.38 -5.74 -5.65
C SER A 62 3.67 -5.87 -7.15
N GLU A 63 4.23 -4.83 -7.77
CA GLU A 63 4.66 -4.80 -9.18
C GLU A 63 6.13 -5.20 -9.36
N MET A 64 6.92 -5.25 -8.28
CA MET A 64 8.32 -5.68 -8.30
C MET A 64 8.47 -7.20 -8.50
N THR A 65 9.51 -7.57 -9.24
CA THR A 65 9.92 -8.96 -9.38
C THR A 65 10.52 -9.50 -8.08
N PRO A 66 10.53 -10.83 -7.86
CA PRO A 66 11.21 -11.43 -6.71
C PRO A 66 12.68 -11.01 -6.59
N GLU A 67 13.38 -10.85 -7.71
CA GLU A 67 14.76 -10.39 -7.77
C GLU A 67 14.91 -8.93 -7.30
N GLU A 68 13.99 -8.04 -7.71
CA GLU A 68 13.97 -6.64 -7.27
C GLU A 68 13.63 -6.51 -5.78
N LEU A 69 12.72 -7.34 -5.26
CA LEU A 69 12.40 -7.37 -3.83
C LEU A 69 13.58 -7.85 -2.98
N MET A 70 14.34 -8.83 -3.49
CA MET A 70 15.53 -9.35 -2.82
C MET A 70 16.66 -8.30 -2.80
N ALA A 71 16.85 -7.57 -3.90
CA ALA A 71 17.81 -6.47 -3.96
C ALA A 71 17.45 -5.32 -3.00
N LEU A 72 16.17 -4.96 -2.89
CA LEU A 72 15.71 -3.95 -1.94
C LEU A 72 15.97 -4.35 -0.48
N ALA A 73 15.71 -5.62 -0.14
CA ALA A 73 15.96 -6.15 1.20
C ALA A 73 17.46 -6.15 1.55
N GLU A 74 18.34 -6.45 0.59
CA GLU A 74 19.79 -6.39 0.77
C GLU A 74 20.31 -4.94 0.96
N GLU A 75 19.69 -3.95 0.30
CA GLU A 75 20.03 -2.53 0.49
C GLU A 75 19.64 -2.01 1.89
N GLU A 76 18.47 -2.40 2.41
CA GLU A 76 18.03 -2.02 3.77
C GLU A 76 18.95 -2.61 4.85
N ASP A 77 19.42 -3.85 4.69
CA ASP A 77 20.36 -4.50 5.61
C ASP A 77 21.75 -3.80 5.62
N GLU A 78 22.21 -3.29 4.47
CA GLU A 78 23.46 -2.52 4.41
C GLU A 78 23.35 -1.12 5.04
N GLU A 79 22.19 -0.46 4.95
CA GLU A 79 21.94 0.84 5.58
C GLU A 79 21.83 0.71 7.12
N GLY A 80 21.20 -0.35 7.61
CA GLY A 80 21.10 -0.66 9.04
C GLY A 80 22.44 -1.00 9.72
N LEU A 81 23.45 -1.45 8.96
CA LEU A 81 24.80 -1.74 9.47
C LEU A 81 25.73 -0.52 9.48
N ARG A 82 25.33 0.60 8.85
CA ARG A 82 26.11 1.85 8.76
C ARG A 82 25.68 2.92 9.79
N SER A 83 24.69 2.64 10.64
CA SER A 83 24.17 3.53 11.68
C SER A 83 24.65 3.17 13.10
#